data_AF-A0A9X6KC57-F1
#
_entry.id   AF-A0A9X6KC57-F1
#
_cell.length_a   1.000
_cell.length_b   1.000
_cell.length_c   1.000
_cell.angle_alpha   90.00
_cell.angle_beta   90.00
_cell.angle_gamma   90.00
#
_symmetry.space_group_name_H-M   'P 1'
#
loop_
_entity.id
_entity.type
_entity.pdbx_description
1 polymer ?
#
loop_
_entity_poly.entity_id
_entity_poly.type
_entity_poly.pdbx_seq_one_letter_code
_entity_poly.pdbx_strand_id
1 'polypeptide(L)' 'MAKQTDVNVLKAIIDPNNIPSRKILLSVGFTSEKVCEIDGLPGEILSTYI' A
#
# COMPACT_ATOMS: atom_id res chain seq x y z
N MET A 1 -3.02 26.28 10.44
CA MET A 1 -2.43 25.36 11.43
C MET A 1 -1.92 24.14 10.68
N ALA A 2 -0.61 23.93 10.62
CA ALA A 2 -0.06 22.70 10.04
C ALA A 2 -0.15 21.59 11.09
N LYS A 3 -0.87 20.49 10.80
CA LYS A 3 -0.85 19.28 11.64
C LYS A 3 0.41 18.50 11.27
N GLN A 4 1.45 18.64 12.08
CA GLN A 4 2.59 17.73 12.03
C GLN A 4 2.14 16.45 12.73
N THR A 5 1.88 15.39 11.95
CA THR A 5 1.52 14.08 12.48
C THR A 5 2.77 13.22 12.56
N ASP A 6 2.97 12.46 13.64
CA ASP A 6 4.06 11.47 13.80
C ASP A 6 3.86 10.21 12.93
N VAL A 7 3.20 10.36 11.77
CA VAL A 7 2.97 9.27 10.83
C VAL A 7 4.25 9.09 10.03
N ASN A 8 4.96 7.99 10.29
CA ASN A 8 6.22 7.66 9.62
C ASN A 8 6.04 6.59 8.54
N VAL A 9 4.85 6.01 8.41
CA VAL A 9 4.55 4.95 7.45
C VAL A 9 3.14 5.08 6.92
N LEU A 10 2.99 4.93 5.61
CA LEU A 10 1.71 4.86 4.92
C LEU A 10 1.55 3.44 4.37
N LYS A 11 0.38 2.84 4.61
CA LYS A 11 0.03 1.51 4.08
C LYS A 11 -1.08 1.61 3.04
N ALA A 12 -1.00 0.78 2.02
CA ALA A 12 -2.02 0.60 1.00
C ALA A 12 -2.43 -0.88 0.94
N ILE A 13 -3.71 -1.15 0.70
CA ILE A 13 -4.25 -2.49 0.46
C ILE A 13 -4.95 -2.45 -0.89
N ILE A 14 -4.54 -3.32 -1.81
CA ILE A 14 -5.11 -3.39 -3.17
C ILE A 14 -5.44 -4.84 -3.53
N ASP A 15 -6.27 -5.02 -4.55
CA ASP A 15 -6.33 -6.30 -5.27
C ASP A 15 -5.00 -6.50 -6.02
N PRO A 16 -4.23 -7.58 -5.77
CA PRO A 16 -2.97 -7.85 -6.45
C PRO A 16 -3.12 -8.01 -7.97
N ASN A 17 -4.32 -8.36 -8.45
CA ASN A 17 -4.62 -8.51 -9.86
C ASN A 17 -4.92 -7.17 -10.55
N ASN A 18 -5.08 -6.08 -9.78
CA ASN A 18 -5.17 -4.72 -10.33
C ASN A 18 -3.78 -4.21 -10.71
N ILE A 19 -3.24 -4.76 -11.81
CA ILE A 19 -1.89 -4.47 -12.32
C ILE A 19 -1.63 -2.97 -12.50
N PRO A 20 -2.56 -2.15 -13.02
CA PRO A 20 -2.35 -0.70 -13.15
C PRO A 20 -2.12 -0.01 -11.80
N SER A 21 -2.99 -0.29 -10.81
CA SER A 21 -2.87 0.34 -9.48
C SER A 21 -1.60 -0.08 -8.76
N ARG A 22 -1.26 -1.37 -8.86
CA ARG A 22 -0.01 -1.92 -8.32
C ARG A 22 1.21 -1.22 -8.92
N LYS A 23 1.26 -1.05 -10.24
CA LYS A 23 2.36 -0.35 -10.91
C LYS A 23 2.50 1.10 -10.45
N ILE A 24 1.38 1.81 -10.30
CA ILE A 24 1.39 3.19 -9.81
C ILE A 24 1.99 3.25 -8.40
N LEU A 25 1.51 2.41 -7.48
CA LEU A 25 2.02 2.38 -6.09
C LEU A 25 3.51 2.06 -6.01
N LEU A 26 3.97 1.05 -6.76
CA LEU A 26 5.40 0.72 -6.84
C LEU A 26 6.22 1.88 -7.40
N SER A 27 5.70 2.61 -8.39
CA SER A 27 6.40 3.74 -9.01
C SER A 27 6.54 4.95 -8.10
N VAL A 28 5.60 5.16 -7.17
CA VAL A 28 5.64 6.28 -6.21
C VAL A 28 6.31 5.91 -4.88
N GLY A 29 7.01 4.76 -4.83
CA GLY A 29 7.86 4.39 -3.70
C GLY A 29 7.22 3.50 -2.65
N PHE A 30 6.06 2.90 -2.92
CA PHE A 30 5.57 1.79 -2.09
C PHE A 30 6.31 0.49 -2.41
N THR A 31 6.49 -0.35 -1.40
CA THR A 31 7.03 -1.70 -1.52
C THR A 31 6.00 -2.72 -1.05
N SER A 32 5.97 -3.89 -1.70
CA SER A 32 5.08 -4.99 -1.32
C SER A 32 5.56 -5.62 -0.01
N GLU A 33 4.71 -5.62 1.02
CA GLU A 33 4.99 -6.30 2.30
C GLU A 33 4.52 -7.75 2.26
N LYS A 34 3.28 -7.97 1.84
CA LYS A 34 2.68 -9.31 1.75
C LYS A 34 1.47 -9.35 0.82
N VAL A 35 1.28 -10.51 0.19
CA VAL A 35 0.03 -10.89 -0.48
C VAL A 35 -0.68 -11.89 0.42
N CYS A 36 -1.93 -11.63 0.79
CA CYS A 36 -2.72 -12.49 1.66
C CYS A 36 -4.22 -12.42 1.34
N GLU A 37 -4.99 -13.32 1.92
CA GLU A 37 -6.44 -13.20 1.93
C GLU A 37 -6.87 -12.13 2.94
N ILE A 38 -7.83 -11.28 2.55
CA ILE A 38 -8.49 -10.29 3.37
C ILE A 38 -9.99 -10.39 3.07
N ASP A 39 -10.79 -10.75 4.07
CA ASP A 39 -12.24 -10.94 3.94
C ASP A 39 -12.65 -11.88 2.78
N GLY A 40 -11.89 -12.97 2.57
CA GLY A 40 -12.16 -13.94 1.49
C GLY A 40 -11.67 -13.51 0.10
N LEU A 41 -11.03 -12.34 -0.02
CA LEU A 41 -10.51 -11.81 -1.29
C LEU A 41 -8.98 -11.71 -1.27
N PRO A 42 -8.31 -11.87 -2.43
CA PRO A 42 -6.87 -11.63 -2.52
C PRO A 42 -6.56 -10.14 -2.31
N GLY A 43 -5.67 -9.85 -1.37
CA GLY A 43 -5.17 -8.51 -1.08
C GLY A 43 -3.65 -8.47 -1.07
N GLU A 44 -3.07 -7.39 -1.57
CA GLU A 44 -1.66 -7.05 -1.40
C GLU A 44 -1.54 -5.85 -0.49
N ILE A 45 -0.78 -6.00 0.60
CA ILE A 45 -0.44 -4.92 1.51
C ILE A 45 0.91 -4.36 1.07
N LEU A 46 0.95 -3.06 0.81
CA LEU A 46 2.15 -2.31 0.48
C LEU A 46 2.40 -1.22 1.52
N SER A 47 3.65 -0.80 1.68
CA SER A 47 3.99 0.33 2.53
C SER A 47 5.05 1.26 1.92
N THR A 48 5.05 2.50 2.38
CA THR A 48 6.12 3.46 2.15
C THR A 48 6.38 4.26 3.43
N TYR A 49 7.61 4.72 3.61
CA TYR A 49 7.99 5.55 4.75
C TYR A 49 7.96 7.02 4.33
N ILE A 50 7.41 7.89 5.18
CA ILE A 50 7.24 9.33 4.93
C ILE A 50 7.93 10.17 6.00
#